data_AF-X1L2D1-F1
#
_entry.id   AF-X1L2D1-F1
#
_cell.length_a   1.000
_cell.length_b   1.000
_cell.length_c   1.000
_cell.angle_alpha   90.00
_cell.angle_beta   90.00
_cell.angle_gamma   90.00
#
_symmetry.space_group_name_H-M   'P 1'
#
loop_
_entity.id
_entity.type
_entity.pdbx_description
1 polymer ?
#
loop_
_entity_poly.entity_id
_entity_poly.type
_entity_poly.pdbx_seq_one_letter_code
_entity_poly.pdbx_strand_id
1 'polypeptide(L)'
;MVNPLSSDGSDYAYGSSHPIFEGRYRAGAWGLNRIQVEGYDPAEDKPIVVDSFTWDQIDRLYDRLRQLEDKNIDTVTKAEQRGEAYLRQVEIESVDGSILIPVNCGQQLYDVIDITDSRAGLEAARRRVNGLTLVYSPSRGEYQQRLLLGGV
;
A
#
# COMPACT_ATOMS: atom_id res chain seq x y z
N MET A 1 3.82 -9.80 8.71
CA MET A 1 3.43 -9.48 7.33
C MET A 1 4.46 -8.48 6.83
N VAL A 2 5.25 -8.82 5.82
CA VAL A 2 6.23 -7.88 5.25
C VAL A 2 5.46 -7.01 4.27
N ASN A 3 5.40 -5.70 4.55
CA ASN A 3 4.79 -4.77 3.62
C ASN A 3 5.64 -4.73 2.34
N PRO A 4 5.03 -4.58 1.14
CA PRO A 4 5.76 -4.28 -0.09
C PRO A 4 6.82 -3.21 0.16
N LEU A 5 7.97 -3.35 -0.47
CA LEU A 5 8.93 -2.26 -0.50
C LEU A 5 8.79 -1.52 -1.82
N SER A 6 9.03 -0.21 -1.78
CA SER A 6 9.15 0.60 -2.99
C SER A 6 10.36 0.23 -3.85
N SER A 7 11.18 -0.75 -3.44
CA SER A 7 12.23 -1.37 -4.24
C SER A 7 11.81 -2.67 -4.93
N ASP A 8 10.62 -3.20 -4.62
CA ASP A 8 10.12 -4.42 -5.26
C ASP A 8 9.97 -4.17 -6.78
N GLY A 9 10.51 -5.11 -7.56
CA GLY A 9 10.46 -5.07 -9.02
C GLY A 9 9.05 -5.36 -9.53
N SER A 10 8.73 -4.80 -10.70
CA SER A 10 7.46 -5.04 -11.38
C SER A 10 7.49 -6.41 -12.08
N ASP A 11 6.52 -7.26 -11.78
CA ASP A 11 6.33 -8.58 -12.37
C ASP A 11 5.65 -8.48 -13.74
N TYR A 12 4.85 -7.43 -13.96
CA TYR A 12 4.12 -7.22 -15.21
C TYR A 12 3.68 -5.76 -15.43
N ALA A 13 3.43 -5.38 -16.69
CA ALA A 13 2.99 -4.04 -17.06
C ALA A 13 1.65 -4.05 -17.83
N TYR A 14 0.72 -3.22 -17.39
CA TYR A 14 -0.58 -2.98 -18.02
C TYR A 14 -0.67 -1.59 -18.63
N GLY A 15 -1.46 -1.45 -19.70
CA GLY A 15 -1.75 -0.18 -20.36
C GLY A 15 -1.25 -0.08 -21.79
N SER A 16 -0.05 -0.61 -22.06
CA SER A 16 0.59 -0.51 -23.38
C SER A 16 0.24 -1.70 -24.27
N SER A 17 0.83 -2.87 -24.00
CA SER A 17 0.58 -4.11 -24.76
C SER A 17 -0.63 -4.88 -24.23
N HIS A 18 -0.87 -4.82 -22.93
CA HIS A 18 -2.02 -5.42 -22.26
C HIS A 18 -3.03 -4.31 -21.92
N PRO A 19 -4.12 -4.16 -22.69
CA PRO A 19 -5.01 -3.01 -22.57
C PRO A 19 -5.80 -3.02 -21.26
N ILE A 20 -6.07 -1.81 -20.74
CA ILE A 20 -6.95 -1.59 -19.59
C ILE A 20 -8.33 -1.15 -20.10
N PHE A 21 -9.34 -2.01 -19.95
CA PHE A 21 -10.70 -1.70 -20.35
C PHE A 21 -11.32 -0.63 -19.44
N GLU A 22 -11.21 -0.82 -18.13
CA GLU A 22 -11.72 0.09 -17.10
C GLU A 22 -10.63 0.30 -16.04
N GLY A 23 -10.38 1.56 -15.67
CA GLY A 23 -9.52 1.92 -14.56
C GLY A 23 -10.29 2.73 -13.52
N ARG A 24 -10.24 2.29 -12.26
CA ARG A 24 -10.72 3.05 -11.10
C ARG A 24 -9.55 3.23 -10.16
N TYR A 25 -9.14 4.46 -9.93
CA TYR A 25 -7.95 4.77 -9.13
C TYR A 25 -8.31 5.73 -8.01
N ARG A 26 -7.76 5.49 -6.83
CA ARG A 26 -7.91 6.35 -5.66
C ARG A 26 -6.54 6.61 -5.05
N ALA A 27 -6.25 7.88 -4.82
CA ALA A 27 -5.19 8.35 -3.95
C ALA A 27 -5.85 9.23 -2.88
N GLY A 28 -5.85 8.74 -1.64
CA GLY A 28 -6.44 9.40 -0.48
C GLY A 28 -5.40 10.15 0.34
N ALA A 29 -5.88 11.09 1.15
CA ALA A 29 -5.05 11.68 2.20
C ALA A 29 -4.72 10.61 3.27
N TRP A 30 -3.52 10.67 3.84
CA TRP A 30 -3.11 9.77 4.91
C TRP A 30 -3.95 10.02 6.16
N GLY A 31 -4.46 8.94 6.76
CA GLY A 31 -5.24 9.02 8.00
C GLY A 31 -4.39 9.46 9.19
N LEU A 32 -3.09 9.12 9.18
CA LEU A 32 -2.10 9.40 10.21
C LEU A 32 -0.79 9.78 9.54
N ASN A 33 -0.01 10.67 10.16
CA ASN A 33 1.31 11.08 9.66
C ASN A 33 2.34 11.24 10.80
N ARG A 34 1.93 10.93 12.03
CA ARG A 34 2.79 10.80 13.19
C ARG A 34 2.34 9.61 14.03
N ILE A 35 3.28 8.73 14.37
CA ILE A 35 3.04 7.57 15.24
C ILE A 35 3.97 7.71 16.45
N GLN A 36 3.39 7.70 17.65
CA GLN A 36 4.15 7.64 18.89
C GLN A 36 4.01 6.24 19.48
N VAL A 37 5.12 5.54 19.66
CA VAL A 37 5.16 4.20 20.23
C VAL A 37 5.73 4.27 21.65
N GLU A 38 4.98 3.72 22.58
CA GLU A 38 5.34 3.59 23.98
C GLU A 38 5.66 2.12 24.33
N GLY A 39 6.76 1.92 25.03
CA GLY A 39 7.25 0.62 25.49
C GLY A 39 7.97 0.75 26.82
N TYR A 40 8.68 -0.30 27.22
CA TYR A 40 9.38 -0.34 28.50
C TYR A 40 10.69 -1.11 28.41
N ASP A 41 11.81 -0.47 28.76
CA ASP A 41 13.10 -1.14 28.85
C ASP A 41 13.24 -1.81 30.23
N PRO A 42 13.17 -3.15 30.32
CA PRO A 42 13.29 -3.85 31.61
C PRO A 42 14.73 -3.91 32.13
N ALA A 43 15.74 -3.64 31.31
CA ALA A 43 17.14 -3.66 31.74
C ALA A 43 17.52 -2.33 32.42
N GLU A 44 16.99 -1.22 31.90
CA GLU A 44 17.24 0.13 32.42
C GLU A 44 16.13 0.64 33.37
N ASP A 45 15.04 -0.11 33.50
CA ASP A 45 13.84 0.21 34.29
C ASP A 45 13.23 1.57 33.90
N LYS A 46 13.10 1.81 32.58
CA LYS A 46 12.68 3.10 32.01
C LYS A 46 11.60 2.96 30.94
N PRO A 47 10.68 3.92 30.84
CA PRO A 47 9.75 3.98 29.72
C PRO A 47 10.50 4.31 28.43
N ILE A 48 10.08 3.69 27.33
CA ILE A 48 10.50 4.02 25.97
C ILE A 48 9.37 4.80 25.32
N VAL A 49 9.66 5.98 24.77
CA VAL A 49 8.71 6.75 23.96
C VAL A 49 9.44 7.21 22.70
N VAL A 50 8.93 6.82 21.54
CA VAL A 50 9.53 7.14 20.24
C VAL A 50 8.46 7.70 19.31
N ASP A 51 8.79 8.77 18.61
CA ASP A 51 7.94 9.35 17.57
C ASP A 51 8.51 9.08 16.17
N SER A 52 7.67 8.60 15.26
CA SER A 52 7.95 8.50 13.83
C SER A 52 7.08 9.48 13.06
N PHE A 53 7.65 10.17 12.06
CA PHE A 53 7.01 11.27 11.35
C PHE A 53 7.07 11.10 9.83
N THR A 54 6.04 11.60 9.16
CA THR A 54 6.05 11.85 7.70
C THR A 54 5.86 13.34 7.47
N TRP A 55 6.97 14.09 7.48
CA TRP A 55 6.95 15.56 7.46
C TRP A 55 6.24 16.15 6.24
N ASP A 56 6.41 15.57 5.06
CA ASP A 56 5.72 16.04 3.85
C ASP A 56 4.19 15.92 3.95
N GLN A 57 3.70 14.90 4.64
CA GLN A 57 2.27 14.74 4.91
C GLN A 57 1.79 15.67 6.01
N ILE A 58 2.62 15.94 7.03
CA ILE A 58 2.32 16.92 8.09
C ILE A 58 2.20 18.32 7.49
N ASP A 59 3.11 18.71 6.59
CA ASP A 59 3.06 20.01 5.92
C ASP A 59 1.78 20.19 5.09
N ARG A 60 1.26 19.09 4.51
CA ARG A 60 0.06 19.10 3.67
C ARG A 60 -1.25 18.98 4.46
N LEU A 61 -1.25 18.22 5.55
CA LEU A 61 -2.46 17.74 6.23
C LEU A 61 -2.55 18.11 7.72
N TYR A 62 -1.56 18.86 8.21
CA TYR A 62 -1.27 19.10 9.64
C TYR A 62 -0.99 17.81 10.41
N ASP A 63 -0.63 17.93 11.70
CA ASP A 63 -0.31 16.76 12.53
C ASP A 63 -1.55 15.89 12.78
N ARG A 64 -1.39 14.59 12.55
CA ARG A 64 -2.39 13.53 12.76
C ARG A 64 -1.71 12.38 13.51
N LEU A 65 -1.69 12.55 14.83
CA LEU A 65 -1.04 11.65 15.79
C LEU A 65 -1.88 10.40 16.09
N ARG A 66 -1.20 9.26 16.16
CA ARG A 66 -1.66 8.07 16.88
C ARG A 66 -0.63 7.63 17.92
N GLN A 67 -1.08 7.45 19.15
CA GLN A 67 -0.29 6.84 20.22
C GLN A 67 -0.56 5.33 20.26
N LEU A 68 0.49 4.55 20.50
CA LEU A 68 0.47 3.10 20.54
C LEU A 68 1.27 2.61 21.75
N GLU A 69 0.60 2.03 22.73
CA GLU A 69 1.25 1.30 23.81
C GLU A 69 1.45 -0.16 23.39
N ASP A 70 2.69 -0.66 23.43
CA ASP A 70 3.01 -2.06 23.17
C ASP A 70 4.00 -2.60 24.20
N LYS A 71 3.50 -3.46 25.08
CA LYS A 71 4.26 -4.06 26.19
C LYS A 71 5.38 -5.00 25.74
N ASN A 72 5.42 -5.38 24.46
CA ASN A 72 6.48 -6.21 23.91
C ASN A 72 7.65 -5.39 23.34
N ILE A 73 7.56 -4.07 23.37
CA ILE A 73 8.61 -3.15 22.95
C ILE A 73 9.52 -2.88 24.14
N ASP A 74 10.70 -3.49 24.10
CA ASP A 74 11.73 -3.45 25.14
C ASP A 74 12.98 -2.64 24.74
N THR A 75 12.99 -2.08 23.53
CA THR A 75 14.12 -1.31 22.99
C THR A 75 13.61 -0.17 22.12
N VAL A 76 14.37 0.92 22.08
CA VAL A 76 14.11 2.09 21.21
C VAL A 76 14.00 1.66 19.74
N THR A 77 14.89 0.78 19.26
CA THR A 77 14.88 0.30 17.88
C THR A 77 13.59 -0.45 17.51
N LYS A 78 13.05 -1.29 18.39
CA LYS A 78 11.76 -1.95 18.13
C LYS A 78 10.62 -0.92 18.09
N ALA A 79 10.67 0.11 18.93
CA ALA A 79 9.67 1.19 18.94
C ALA A 79 9.69 1.98 17.62
N GLU A 80 10.89 2.35 17.14
CA GLU A 80 11.10 3.01 15.84
C GLU A 80 10.55 2.16 14.68
N GLN A 81 10.96 0.89 14.59
CA GLN A 81 10.49 -0.04 13.56
C GLN A 81 8.97 -0.21 13.58
N ARG A 82 8.37 -0.20 14.78
CA ARG A 82 6.91 -0.28 14.92
C ARG A 82 6.25 0.99 14.38
N GLY A 83 6.75 2.17 14.74
CA GLY A 83 6.22 3.45 14.26
C GLY A 83 6.30 3.58 12.73
N GLU A 84 7.45 3.24 12.15
CA GLU A 84 7.67 3.21 10.70
C GLU A 84 6.75 2.20 9.99
N ALA A 85 6.55 1.02 10.57
CA ALA A 85 5.65 0.02 10.00
C ALA A 85 4.19 0.51 9.93
N TYR A 86 3.73 1.26 10.94
CA TYR A 86 2.39 1.86 10.94
C TYR A 86 2.27 2.99 9.91
N LEU A 87 3.25 3.88 9.81
CA LEU A 87 3.27 4.91 8.76
C LEU A 87 3.25 4.28 7.37
N ARG A 88 4.03 3.21 7.18
CA ARG A 88 4.07 2.47 5.93
C ARG A 88 2.74 1.80 5.59
N GLN A 89 2.03 1.27 6.58
CA GLN A 89 0.69 0.72 6.38
C GLN A 89 -0.27 1.82 5.89
N VAL A 90 -0.23 3.01 6.51
CA VAL A 90 -1.08 4.14 6.12
C VAL A 90 -0.78 4.62 4.71
N GLU A 91 0.49 4.64 4.31
CA GLU A 91 0.90 4.92 2.93
C GLU A 91 0.24 3.97 1.95
N ILE A 92 0.34 2.65 2.20
CA ILE A 92 -0.22 1.62 1.33
C ILE A 92 -1.75 1.74 1.25
N GLU A 93 -2.42 1.95 2.38
CA GLU A 93 -3.88 2.10 2.48
C GLU A 93 -4.40 3.39 1.82
N SER A 94 -3.54 4.40 1.67
CA SER A 94 -3.90 5.64 0.97
C SER A 94 -4.09 5.44 -0.54
N VAL A 95 -3.58 4.34 -1.09
CA VAL A 95 -3.65 4.01 -2.51
C VAL A 95 -4.52 2.78 -2.71
N ASP A 96 -5.59 2.94 -3.49
CA ASP A 96 -6.55 1.87 -3.78
C ASP A 96 -7.05 1.97 -5.22
N GLY A 97 -7.67 0.92 -5.72
CA GLY A 97 -8.31 0.94 -7.02
C GLY A 97 -8.63 -0.43 -7.59
N SER A 98 -9.05 -0.43 -8.84
CA SER A 98 -9.17 -1.65 -9.64
C SER A 98 -8.94 -1.36 -11.11
N ILE A 99 -8.45 -2.38 -11.82
CA ILE A 99 -8.45 -2.40 -13.28
C ILE A 99 -9.20 -3.61 -13.81
N LEU A 100 -9.87 -3.43 -14.93
CA LEU A 100 -10.48 -4.50 -15.72
C LEU A 100 -9.65 -4.71 -16.98
N ILE A 101 -9.22 -5.94 -17.21
CA ILE A 101 -8.27 -6.32 -18.25
C ILE A 101 -8.75 -7.61 -18.96
N PRO A 102 -8.21 -7.91 -20.15
CA PRO A 102 -8.15 -9.29 -20.64
C PRO A 102 -7.55 -10.23 -19.59
N VAL A 103 -7.91 -11.51 -19.65
CA VAL A 103 -7.35 -12.49 -18.70
C VAL A 103 -5.84 -12.62 -18.89
N ASN A 104 -5.08 -12.51 -17.78
CA ASN A 104 -3.66 -12.79 -17.71
C ASN A 104 -3.45 -14.10 -16.94
N CYS A 105 -3.01 -15.15 -17.63
CA CYS A 105 -2.81 -16.48 -17.03
C CYS A 105 -1.63 -16.53 -16.04
N GLY A 106 -0.72 -15.55 -16.06
CA GLY A 106 0.43 -15.48 -15.17
C GLY A 106 0.24 -14.59 -13.94
N GLN A 107 -0.86 -13.84 -13.85
CA GLN A 107 -1.06 -12.87 -12.76
C GLN A 107 -1.37 -13.55 -11.43
N GLN A 108 -0.60 -13.21 -10.39
CA GLN A 108 -0.78 -13.71 -9.03
C GLN A 108 -1.17 -12.61 -8.04
N LEU A 109 -1.67 -13.05 -6.88
CA LEU A 109 -1.95 -12.18 -5.74
C LEU A 109 -0.62 -11.73 -5.15
N TYR A 110 -0.53 -10.45 -4.82
CA TYR A 110 0.66 -9.77 -4.33
C TYR A 110 1.81 -9.63 -5.33
N ASP A 111 1.58 -9.74 -6.63
CA ASP A 111 2.55 -9.24 -7.61
C ASP A 111 2.61 -7.69 -7.57
N VAL A 112 3.78 -7.12 -7.83
CA VAL A 112 3.89 -5.69 -8.16
C VAL A 112 3.70 -5.55 -9.65
N ILE A 113 2.86 -4.60 -10.05
CA ILE A 113 2.61 -4.30 -11.45
C ILE A 113 2.78 -2.82 -11.74
N ASP A 114 3.16 -2.52 -12.97
CA ASP A 114 3.14 -1.16 -13.51
C ASP A 114 1.83 -0.90 -14.25
N ILE A 115 1.22 0.24 -13.94
CA ILE A 115 0.00 0.68 -14.60
C ILE A 115 0.28 1.97 -15.38
N THR A 116 0.12 1.90 -16.69
CA THR A 116 0.10 3.08 -17.56
C THR A 116 -1.32 3.31 -18.05
N ASP A 117 -1.97 4.36 -17.60
CA ASP A 117 -3.29 4.78 -18.09
C ASP A 117 -3.30 6.29 -18.26
N SER A 118 -3.00 6.74 -19.49
CA SER A 118 -2.92 8.16 -19.83
C SER A 118 -4.27 8.88 -19.65
N ARG A 119 -5.40 8.17 -19.72
CA ARG A 119 -6.74 8.73 -19.46
C ARG A 119 -6.91 9.17 -18.02
N ALA A 120 -6.15 8.56 -17.10
CA ALA A 120 -6.11 8.88 -15.68
C ALA A 120 -4.80 9.58 -15.25
N GLY A 121 -3.92 9.92 -16.19
CA GLY A 121 -2.62 10.55 -15.91
C GLY A 121 -1.63 9.64 -15.19
N LEU A 122 -1.78 8.31 -15.28
CA LEU A 122 -0.85 7.35 -14.69
C LEU A 122 0.21 6.93 -15.71
N GLU A 123 1.48 7.07 -15.35
CA GLU A 123 2.62 6.57 -16.13
C GLU A 123 3.48 5.67 -15.25
N ALA A 124 3.57 4.38 -15.62
CA ALA A 124 4.28 3.35 -14.86
C ALA A 124 3.99 3.41 -13.34
N ALA A 125 2.72 3.64 -12.99
CA ALA A 125 2.32 3.76 -11.60
C ALA A 125 2.35 2.36 -10.96
N ARG A 126 3.26 2.16 -10.01
CA ARG A 126 3.39 0.89 -9.30
C ARG A 126 2.21 0.64 -8.37
N ARG A 127 1.68 -0.59 -8.45
CA ARG A 127 0.55 -1.07 -7.64
C ARG A 127 0.77 -2.52 -7.24
N ARG A 128 0.20 -2.89 -6.10
CA ARG A 128 0.15 -4.28 -5.62
C ARG A 128 -1.18 -4.89 -6.00
N VAL A 129 -1.17 -6.13 -6.49
CA VAL A 129 -2.40 -6.88 -6.70
C VAL A 129 -2.92 -7.41 -5.36
N ASN A 130 -4.01 -6.84 -4.85
CA ASN A 130 -4.62 -7.22 -3.58
C ASN A 130 -5.84 -8.14 -3.74
N GLY A 131 -6.30 -8.35 -4.98
CA GLY A 131 -7.45 -9.20 -5.25
C GLY A 131 -7.58 -9.51 -6.73
N LEU A 132 -8.16 -10.67 -7.01
CA LEU A 132 -8.31 -11.22 -8.36
C LEU A 132 -9.74 -11.72 -8.53
N THR A 133 -10.39 -11.32 -9.61
CA THR A 133 -11.69 -11.88 -10.00
C THR A 133 -11.71 -12.12 -11.49
N LEU A 134 -11.81 -13.39 -11.90
CA LEU A 134 -12.02 -13.78 -13.29
C LEU A 134 -13.52 -13.99 -13.52
N VAL A 135 -14.04 -13.36 -14.58
CA VAL A 135 -15.43 -13.53 -15.01
C VAL A 135 -15.45 -14.22 -16.37
N TYR A 136 -16.15 -15.34 -16.46
CA TYR A 136 -16.47 -16.02 -17.70
C TYR A 136 -17.99 -16.15 -17.82
N SER A 137 -18.58 -15.45 -18.79
CA SER A 137 -20.02 -15.48 -19.07
C SER A 137 -20.27 -15.52 -20.58
N PRO A 138 -20.45 -16.72 -21.17
CA PRO A 138 -20.64 -16.87 -22.61
C PRO A 138 -21.87 -16.15 -23.16
N SER A 139 -22.99 -16.18 -22.41
CA SER A 139 -24.23 -15.51 -22.81
C SER A 139 -24.08 -13.99 -22.91
N ARG A 140 -23.07 -13.42 -22.25
CA ARG A 140 -22.73 -12.00 -22.26
C ARG A 140 -21.45 -11.70 -23.04
N GLY A 141 -20.78 -12.71 -23.60
CA GLY A 141 -19.49 -12.57 -24.25
C GLY A 141 -18.36 -12.09 -23.32
N GLU A 142 -18.48 -12.31 -22.01
CA GLU A 142 -17.50 -11.81 -21.04
C GLU A 142 -16.41 -12.86 -20.77
N TYR A 143 -15.17 -12.46 -20.99
CA TYR A 143 -13.98 -13.19 -20.54
C TYR A 143 -12.92 -12.16 -20.13
N GLN A 144 -12.93 -11.81 -18.85
CA GLN A 144 -12.17 -10.67 -18.33
C GLN A 144 -11.73 -10.92 -16.89
N GLN A 145 -10.71 -10.19 -16.48
CA GLN A 145 -10.13 -10.28 -15.16
C GLN A 145 -10.12 -8.89 -14.53
N ARG A 146 -10.61 -8.81 -13.29
CA ARG A 146 -10.53 -7.60 -12.47
C ARG A 146 -9.43 -7.79 -11.43
N LEU A 147 -8.52 -6.83 -11.38
CA LEU A 147 -7.48 -6.74 -10.35
C LEU A 147 -7.89 -5.67 -9.34
N LEU A 148 -7.85 -5.98 -8.06
CA LEU A 148 -7.88 -4.96 -7.00
C LEU A 148 -6.45 -4.51 -6.71
N LEU A 149 -6.27 -3.21 -6.53
CA LEU A 149 -4.96 -2.57 -6.49
C LEU A 149 -4.72 -1.94 -5.12
N GLY A 150 -3.50 -2.06 -4.62
CA GLY A 150 -3.02 -1.33 -3.44
C GLY A 150 -1.73 -0.57 -3.71
N GLY A 151 -1.31 0.24 -2.74
CA GLY A 151 0.02 0.86 -2.73
C GLY A 151 1.17 -0.16 -2.66
N VAL A 152 2.34 0.29 -3.13
CA VAL A 152 3.65 -0.40 -3.07
C VAL A 152 4.65 0.52 -2.42
#